data_AF-A0A4Q5SBI9-F1
#
_entry.id   AF-A0A4Q5SBI9-F1
#
_cell.length_a   1.000
_cell.length_b   1.000
_cell.length_c   1.000
_cell.angle_alpha   90.00
_cell.angle_beta   90.00
_cell.angle_gamma   90.00
#
_symmetry.space_group_name_H-M   'P 1'
#
loop_
_entity.id
_entity.type
_entity.pdbx_description
1 polymer ?
#
loop_
_entity_poly.entity_id
_entity_poly.type
_entity_poly.pdbx_seq_one_letter_code
_entity_poly.pdbx_strand_id
1 'polypeptide(L)'
;MDTREDFTQRAAAVGSAPLFAALPGDIEVSFEFFPPKNETMAQTLRDSVDTLAPLGPRFVSVTYGAGGTTRERTHAEVVRINNEVGIPAAAHLTCVQATREEVDAIARDYWANGIRHIVALRGDAPPGSGAYESHPGGYANAAELVAGLKRIADFEISVGAYPEVHPDSAATNSAALA
;
A
#
# COMPACT_ATOMS: atom_id res chain seq x y z
N MET A 1 13.03 18.08 -56.49
CA MET A 1 14.03 18.70 -55.58
C MET A 1 13.21 19.36 -54.48
N ASP A 2 12.58 18.61 -53.58
CA ASP A 2 13.17 17.76 -52.51
C ASP A 2 14.11 18.56 -51.60
N THR A 3 13.56 19.05 -50.49
CA THR A 3 14.05 18.70 -49.17
C THR A 3 12.87 18.70 -48.22
N ARG A 4 12.41 17.48 -47.90
CA ARG A 4 11.69 17.14 -46.68
C ARG A 4 12.27 17.96 -45.52
N GLU A 5 11.45 18.82 -44.92
CA GLU A 5 11.79 19.40 -43.63
C GLU A 5 12.05 18.25 -42.65
N ASP A 6 13.26 18.27 -42.13
CA ASP A 6 13.84 17.23 -41.30
C ASP A 6 13.09 17.14 -39.97
N PHE A 7 12.09 16.27 -39.91
CA PHE A 7 11.37 15.90 -38.68
C PHE A 7 12.32 15.44 -37.56
N THR A 8 13.56 15.06 -37.90
CA THR A 8 14.60 14.64 -36.96
C THR A 8 15.11 15.80 -36.10
N GLN A 9 15.01 17.05 -36.56
CA GLN A 9 15.51 18.22 -35.81
C GLN A 9 14.60 18.70 -34.67
N ARG A 10 13.32 18.26 -34.62
CA ARG A 10 12.43 18.53 -33.48
C ARG A 10 12.49 17.48 -32.37
N ALA A 11 13.09 16.31 -32.64
CA ALA A 11 13.28 15.28 -31.62
C ALA A 11 14.46 15.58 -30.67
N ALA A 12 15.37 16.49 -31.05
CA ALA A 12 16.62 16.74 -30.32
C ALA A 12 16.56 17.86 -29.27
N ALA A 13 15.39 18.46 -29.02
CA ALA A 13 15.23 19.57 -28.07
C ALA A 13 14.15 19.34 -26.99
N VAL A 14 13.69 18.10 -26.80
CA VAL A 14 12.98 17.74 -25.56
C VAL A 14 14.05 17.29 -24.57
N GLY A 15 14.61 18.28 -23.89
CA GLY A 15 15.65 18.11 -22.89
C GLY A 15 15.28 17.07 -21.84
N SER A 16 16.31 16.34 -21.43
CA SER A 16 16.40 15.22 -20.50
C SER A 16 15.93 15.49 -19.06
N ALA A 17 15.06 16.46 -18.84
CA ALA A 17 14.51 16.73 -17.52
C ALA A 17 13.19 15.94 -17.37
N PRO A 18 13.02 15.17 -16.30
CA PRO A 18 11.74 14.53 -16.00
C PRO A 18 10.61 15.56 -16.08
N LEU A 19 9.42 15.13 -16.55
CA LEU A 19 8.22 15.91 -16.30
C LEU A 19 8.22 16.23 -14.80
N PHE A 20 8.08 17.50 -14.44
CA PHE A 20 8.12 18.04 -13.07
C PHE A 20 9.49 18.43 -12.48
N ALA A 21 10.60 18.36 -13.21
CA ALA A 21 11.92 18.82 -12.72
C ALA A 21 11.95 20.32 -12.30
N ALA A 22 11.00 21.11 -12.78
CA ALA A 22 10.87 22.53 -12.46
C ALA A 22 9.86 22.82 -11.33
N LEU A 23 9.17 21.81 -10.79
CA LEU A 23 8.34 21.99 -9.60
C LEU A 23 9.25 22.16 -8.38
N PRO A 24 8.83 22.93 -7.36
CA PRO A 24 9.52 22.96 -6.07
C PRO A 24 9.77 21.52 -5.60
N GLY A 25 10.97 21.25 -5.08
CA GLY A 25 11.41 19.90 -4.68
C GLY A 25 10.78 19.41 -3.37
N ASP A 26 9.47 19.62 -3.18
CA ASP A 26 8.72 19.33 -1.96
C ASP A 26 7.71 18.19 -2.12
N ILE A 27 7.69 17.51 -3.28
CA ILE A 27 6.82 16.36 -3.51
C ILE A 27 7.50 15.09 -2.98
N GLU A 28 6.90 14.50 -1.95
CA GLU A 28 7.24 13.15 -1.50
C GLU A 28 6.48 12.10 -2.32
N VAL A 29 7.15 11.00 -2.66
CA VAL A 29 6.56 9.88 -3.40
C VAL A 29 6.59 8.61 -2.55
N SER A 30 5.62 7.73 -2.78
CA SER A 30 5.59 6.36 -2.26
C SER A 30 5.08 5.43 -3.36
N PHE A 31 5.47 4.16 -3.31
CA PHE A 31 5.05 3.15 -4.28
C PHE A 31 4.34 1.99 -3.58
N GLU A 32 3.30 1.46 -4.22
CA GLU A 32 2.53 0.32 -3.72
C GLU A 32 2.76 -0.90 -4.61
N PHE A 33 2.96 -2.05 -3.97
CA PHE A 33 3.20 -3.32 -4.64
C PHE A 33 2.20 -4.40 -4.21
N PHE A 34 1.99 -5.37 -5.08
CA PHE A 34 1.24 -6.59 -4.75
C PHE A 34 2.20 -7.70 -4.29
N PRO A 35 1.80 -8.51 -3.29
CA PRO A 35 2.61 -9.65 -2.87
C PRO A 35 2.77 -10.64 -4.04
N PRO A 36 4.00 -11.12 -4.31
CA PRO A 36 4.26 -12.02 -5.41
C PRO A 36 3.60 -13.38 -5.17
N LYS A 37 3.04 -13.98 -6.23
CA LYS A 37 2.39 -15.30 -6.16
C LYS A 37 3.34 -16.45 -6.47
N ASN A 38 4.51 -16.15 -7.04
CA ASN A 38 5.54 -17.09 -7.45
C ASN A 38 6.91 -16.40 -7.50
N GLU A 39 7.99 -17.17 -7.68
CA GLU A 39 9.35 -16.64 -7.68
C GLU A 39 9.62 -15.65 -8.82
N THR A 40 9.01 -15.85 -9.99
CA THR A 40 9.16 -14.92 -11.12
C THR A 40 8.63 -13.53 -10.75
N MET A 41 7.45 -13.46 -10.12
CA MET A 41 6.89 -12.21 -9.61
C MET A 41 7.73 -11.63 -8.46
N ALA A 42 8.32 -12.49 -7.62
CA ALA A 42 9.20 -12.02 -6.54
C ALA A 42 10.44 -11.34 -7.11
N GLN A 43 11.04 -11.90 -8.16
CA GLN A 43 12.14 -11.25 -8.87
C GLN A 43 11.70 -9.93 -9.52
N THR A 44 10.54 -9.90 -10.18
CA THR A 44 10.00 -8.65 -10.76
C THR A 44 9.77 -7.58 -9.71
N LEU A 45 9.30 -7.95 -8.51
CA LEU A 45 9.13 -7.02 -7.39
C LEU A 45 10.48 -6.45 -6.94
N ARG A 46 11.51 -7.29 -6.79
CA ARG A 46 12.88 -6.86 -6.46
C ARG A 46 13.40 -5.86 -7.49
N ASP A 47 13.34 -6.21 -8.77
CA ASP A 47 13.83 -5.36 -9.86
C ASP A 47 13.09 -4.00 -9.91
N SER A 48 11.78 -4.02 -9.62
CA SER A 48 10.96 -2.81 -9.56
C SER A 48 11.35 -1.90 -8.40
N VAL A 49 11.57 -2.48 -7.22
CA VAL A 49 12.01 -1.76 -6.02
C VAL A 49 13.38 -1.12 -6.26
N ASP A 50 14.34 -1.87 -6.82
CA ASP A 50 15.68 -1.37 -7.14
C ASP A 50 15.64 -0.23 -8.18
N THR A 51 14.76 -0.35 -9.17
CA THR A 51 14.56 0.68 -10.20
C THR A 51 13.98 1.98 -9.62
N LEU A 52 13.12 1.88 -8.62
CA LEU A 52 12.41 3.02 -8.03
C LEU A 52 13.14 3.64 -6.82
N ALA A 53 14.05 2.90 -6.18
CA ALA A 53 14.83 3.36 -5.03
C ALA A 53 15.56 4.71 -5.26
N PRO A 54 16.14 5.02 -6.43
CA PRO A 54 16.80 6.31 -6.67
C PRO A 54 15.86 7.53 -6.61
N LEU A 55 14.54 7.33 -6.68
CA LEU A 55 13.56 8.41 -6.53
C LEU A 55 13.37 8.85 -5.07
N GLY A 56 14.03 8.16 -4.11
CA GLY A 56 13.96 8.48 -2.69
C GLY A 56 12.54 8.44 -2.12
N PRO A 57 11.78 7.35 -2.31
CA PRO A 57 10.42 7.27 -1.78
C PRO A 57 10.42 7.36 -0.25
N ARG A 58 9.41 8.05 0.29
CA ARG A 58 9.19 8.17 1.75
C ARG A 58 8.97 6.79 2.39
N PHE A 59 8.22 5.94 1.70
CA PHE A 59 8.02 4.54 2.04
C PHE A 59 7.56 3.76 0.79
N VAL A 60 7.56 2.42 0.91
CA VAL A 60 6.88 1.54 -0.02
C VAL A 60 5.84 0.71 0.72
N SER A 61 4.66 0.51 0.13
CA SER A 61 3.61 -0.34 0.71
C SER A 61 3.51 -1.68 -0.02
N VAL A 62 3.14 -2.72 0.72
CA VAL A 62 2.74 -4.00 0.13
C VAL A 62 1.29 -4.27 0.53
N THR A 63 0.47 -4.53 -0.48
CA THR A 63 -0.97 -4.79 -0.30
C THR A 63 -1.24 -6.07 0.47
N TYR A 64 -2.42 -6.12 1.07
CA TYR A 64 -2.95 -7.27 1.78
C TYR A 64 -4.06 -7.90 0.95
N GLY A 65 -3.96 -9.20 0.66
CA GLY A 65 -4.92 -9.88 -0.19
C GLY A 65 -6.34 -9.84 0.40
N ALA A 66 -7.33 -9.64 -0.47
CA ALA A 66 -8.74 -9.68 -0.11
C ALA A 66 -9.08 -10.95 0.70
N GLY A 67 -9.88 -10.79 1.75
CA GLY A 67 -10.22 -11.87 2.69
C GLY A 67 -9.05 -12.46 3.48
N GLY A 68 -7.87 -11.82 3.46
CA GLY A 68 -6.68 -12.36 4.13
C GLY A 68 -6.06 -13.57 3.44
N THR A 69 -6.24 -13.74 2.14
CA THR A 69 -5.71 -14.91 1.40
C THR A 69 -4.20 -14.87 1.16
N THR A 70 -3.53 -13.76 1.45
CA THR A 70 -2.07 -13.60 1.26
C THR A 70 -1.34 -13.13 2.51
N ARG A 71 -1.90 -13.28 3.73
CA ARG A 71 -1.33 -12.68 4.97
C ARG A 71 0.16 -12.99 5.12
N GLU A 72 0.53 -14.27 5.00
CA GLU A 72 1.89 -14.76 5.17
C GLU A 72 2.86 -14.20 4.11
N ARG A 73 2.40 -14.13 2.85
CA ARG A 73 3.20 -13.59 1.74
C ARG A 73 3.40 -12.09 1.86
N THR A 74 2.36 -11.35 2.21
CA THR A 74 2.45 -9.90 2.48
C THR A 74 3.44 -9.67 3.63
N HIS A 75 3.32 -10.42 4.73
CA HIS A 75 4.22 -10.29 5.87
C HIS A 75 5.68 -10.51 5.48
N ALA A 76 5.96 -11.63 4.79
CA ALA A 76 7.32 -11.97 4.36
C ALA A 76 7.94 -10.87 3.46
N GLU A 77 7.19 -10.33 2.50
CA GLU A 77 7.71 -9.27 1.62
C GLU A 77 7.92 -7.95 2.35
N VAL A 78 7.01 -7.53 3.23
CA VAL A 78 7.17 -6.29 3.99
C VAL A 78 8.42 -6.35 4.86
N VAL A 79 8.60 -7.45 5.60
CA VAL A 79 9.77 -7.64 6.47
C VAL A 79 11.05 -7.69 5.65
N ARG A 80 11.03 -8.40 4.51
CA ARG A 80 12.16 -8.48 3.59
C ARG A 80 12.58 -7.09 3.07
N ILE A 81 11.63 -6.34 2.52
CA ILE A 81 11.89 -5.00 1.97
C ILE A 81 12.45 -4.06 3.05
N ASN A 82 11.84 -4.06 4.25
CA ASN A 82 12.29 -3.23 5.36
C ASN A 82 13.74 -3.53 5.79
N ASN A 83 14.12 -4.80 5.76
CA ASN A 83 15.44 -5.24 6.23
C ASN A 83 16.53 -5.18 5.15
N GLU A 84 16.19 -5.37 3.88
CA GLU A 84 17.17 -5.53 2.79
C GLU A 84 17.39 -4.25 1.98
N VAL A 85 16.36 -3.44 1.79
CA VAL A 85 16.39 -2.33 0.81
C VAL A 85 16.70 -0.98 1.47
N GLY A 86 16.54 -0.88 2.80
CA GLY A 86 16.76 0.36 3.55
C GLY A 86 15.72 1.46 3.27
N ILE A 87 14.62 1.12 2.58
CA ILE A 87 13.45 1.98 2.41
C ILE A 87 12.41 1.56 3.45
N PRO A 88 11.82 2.51 4.21
CA PRO A 88 10.74 2.18 5.14
C PRO A 88 9.60 1.44 4.45
N ALA A 89 9.18 0.31 5.02
CA ALA A 89 8.05 -0.45 4.50
C ALA A 89 6.77 -0.16 5.31
N ALA A 90 5.66 0.00 4.60
CA ALA A 90 4.33 0.11 5.17
C ALA A 90 3.53 -1.18 4.89
N ALA A 91 3.00 -1.80 5.95
CA ALA A 91 2.18 -3.00 5.80
C ALA A 91 0.71 -2.62 5.64
N HIS A 92 0.05 -3.11 4.59
CA HIS A 92 -1.41 -3.12 4.58
C HIS A 92 -1.90 -4.16 5.60
N LEU A 93 -2.89 -3.78 6.40
CA LEU A 93 -3.52 -4.67 7.36
C LEU A 93 -5.04 -4.46 7.31
N THR A 94 -5.76 -5.53 7.03
CA THR A 94 -7.22 -5.53 7.01
C THR A 94 -7.81 -6.23 8.24
N CYS A 95 -9.04 -5.88 8.60
CA CYS A 95 -9.76 -6.54 9.70
C CYS A 95 -10.92 -7.45 9.25
N VAL A 96 -11.07 -7.67 7.93
CA VAL A 96 -12.06 -8.58 7.38
C VAL A 96 -11.71 -10.05 7.67
N GLN A 97 -12.72 -10.85 8.01
CA GLN A 97 -12.58 -12.31 8.26
C GLN A 97 -11.44 -12.67 9.23
N ALA A 98 -11.31 -11.92 10.33
CA ALA A 98 -10.37 -12.22 11.39
C ALA A 98 -10.91 -11.76 12.75
N THR A 99 -10.54 -12.46 13.82
CA THR A 99 -10.78 -11.97 15.18
C THR A 99 -9.82 -10.83 15.52
N ARG A 100 -10.14 -10.04 16.56
CA ARG A 100 -9.21 -9.03 17.06
C ARG A 100 -7.88 -9.65 17.49
N GLU A 101 -7.92 -10.83 18.11
CA GLU A 101 -6.72 -11.53 18.57
C GLU A 101 -5.78 -11.88 17.41
N GLU A 102 -6.32 -12.36 16.29
CA GLU A 102 -5.54 -12.67 15.08
C GLU A 102 -4.91 -11.41 14.47
N VAL A 103 -5.69 -10.34 14.31
CA VAL A 103 -5.20 -9.07 13.77
C VAL A 103 -4.15 -8.44 14.69
N ASP A 104 -4.39 -8.46 16.00
CA ASP A 104 -3.47 -7.92 16.99
C ASP A 104 -2.17 -8.73 17.05
N ALA A 105 -2.23 -10.04 16.82
CA ALA A 105 -1.04 -10.89 16.73
C ALA A 105 -0.17 -10.50 15.54
N ILE A 106 -0.78 -10.27 14.37
CA ILE A 106 -0.08 -9.79 13.16
C ILE A 106 0.54 -8.41 13.41
N ALA A 107 -0.18 -7.50 14.05
CA ALA A 107 0.35 -6.17 14.38
C ALA A 107 1.56 -6.25 15.34
N ARG A 108 1.49 -7.11 16.36
CA ARG A 108 2.64 -7.35 17.26
C ARG A 108 3.84 -7.93 16.51
N ASP A 109 3.62 -8.85 15.56
CA ASP A 109 4.68 -9.43 14.74
C ASP A 109 5.34 -8.39 13.84
N TYR A 110 4.54 -7.53 13.17
CA TYR A 110 5.07 -6.39 12.41
C TYR A 110 5.94 -5.49 13.28
N TRP A 111 5.48 -5.14 14.48
CA TRP A 111 6.26 -4.31 15.39
C TRP A 111 7.59 -4.97 15.79
N ALA A 112 7.56 -6.27 16.10
CA ALA A 112 8.75 -7.05 16.46
C ALA A 112 9.76 -7.11 15.31
N ASN A 113 9.29 -7.11 14.05
CA ASN A 113 10.11 -7.12 12.85
C ASN A 113 10.50 -5.72 12.33
N GLY A 114 10.34 -4.67 13.15
CA GLY A 114 10.81 -3.33 12.81
C GLY A 114 9.88 -2.52 11.92
N ILE A 115 8.69 -3.04 11.58
CA ILE A 115 7.69 -2.29 10.81
C ILE A 115 7.02 -1.27 11.72
N ARG A 116 6.99 -0.02 11.28
CA ARG A 116 6.45 1.12 12.05
C ARG A 116 5.26 1.78 11.38
N HIS A 117 5.05 1.54 10.09
CA HIS A 117 3.97 2.13 9.32
C HIS A 117 2.95 1.08 8.91
N ILE A 118 1.69 1.27 9.29
CA ILE A 118 0.56 0.43 8.91
C ILE A 118 -0.43 1.23 8.06
N VAL A 119 -0.84 0.67 6.92
CA VAL A 119 -2.02 1.13 6.18
C VAL A 119 -3.21 0.31 6.67
N ALA A 120 -4.00 0.90 7.56
CA ALA A 120 -5.13 0.26 8.22
C ALA A 120 -6.38 0.39 7.34
N LEU A 121 -6.97 -0.76 6.98
CA LEU A 121 -8.11 -0.85 6.07
C LEU A 121 -9.17 -1.78 6.66
N ARG A 122 -10.44 -1.58 6.32
CA ARG A 122 -11.48 -2.57 6.62
C ARG A 122 -11.24 -3.85 5.83
N GLY A 123 -10.92 -3.69 4.55
CA GLY A 123 -10.86 -4.76 3.55
C GLY A 123 -12.22 -5.00 2.87
N ASP A 124 -12.17 -5.82 1.82
CA ASP A 124 -13.32 -6.13 0.99
C ASP A 124 -14.08 -7.36 1.47
N ALA A 125 -15.39 -7.36 1.23
CA ALA A 125 -16.22 -8.53 1.40
C ALA A 125 -15.73 -9.66 0.46
N PRO A 126 -15.71 -10.93 0.91
CA PRO A 126 -15.33 -12.07 0.07
C PRO A 126 -16.12 -12.12 -1.25
N PRO A 127 -15.52 -12.61 -2.35
CA PRO A 127 -16.25 -12.78 -3.60
C PRO A 127 -17.51 -13.64 -3.41
N GLY A 128 -18.67 -13.15 -3.88
CA GLY A 128 -19.95 -13.84 -3.74
C GLY A 128 -20.63 -13.70 -2.37
N SER A 129 -20.01 -13.03 -1.41
CA SER A 129 -20.72 -12.50 -0.24
C SER A 129 -21.44 -11.20 -0.60
N GLY A 130 -22.54 -10.90 0.10
CA GLY A 130 -23.33 -9.69 -0.14
C GLY A 130 -22.63 -8.43 0.41
N ALA A 131 -23.36 -7.64 1.20
CA ALA A 131 -22.76 -6.52 1.92
C ALA A 131 -21.68 -7.01 2.90
N TYR A 132 -20.69 -6.16 3.19
CA TYR A 132 -19.68 -6.44 4.21
C TYR A 132 -20.33 -6.73 5.57
N GLU A 133 -19.88 -7.79 6.22
CA GLU A 133 -20.19 -8.10 7.61
C GLU A 133 -18.87 -8.33 8.38
N SER A 134 -18.76 -7.72 9.56
CA SER A 134 -17.61 -7.93 10.44
C SER A 134 -17.60 -9.36 10.99
N HIS A 135 -16.42 -9.95 11.11
CA HIS A 135 -16.27 -11.24 11.77
C HIS A 135 -16.76 -11.17 13.23
N PRO A 136 -17.46 -12.19 13.78
CA PRO A 136 -17.77 -12.24 15.21
C PRO A 136 -16.51 -12.08 16.06
N GLY A 137 -16.47 -11.08 16.94
CA GLY A 137 -15.27 -10.76 17.74
C GLY A 137 -14.13 -10.07 16.96
N GLY A 138 -14.34 -9.66 15.71
CA GLY A 138 -13.43 -8.86 14.90
C GLY A 138 -13.54 -7.35 15.16
N TYR A 139 -12.73 -6.58 14.45
CA TYR A 139 -12.92 -5.14 14.32
C TYR A 139 -14.02 -4.86 13.28
N ALA A 140 -14.93 -3.93 13.59
CA ALA A 140 -16.06 -3.66 12.71
C ALA A 140 -15.69 -2.88 11.43
N ASN A 141 -14.63 -2.08 11.49
CA ASN A 141 -14.17 -1.20 10.42
C ASN A 141 -12.72 -0.72 10.66
N ALA A 142 -12.12 0.04 9.74
CA ALA A 142 -10.77 0.55 9.96
C ALA A 142 -10.67 1.49 11.16
N ALA A 143 -11.71 2.28 11.50
CA ALA A 143 -11.62 3.18 12.65
C ALA A 143 -11.41 2.41 13.97
N GLU A 144 -12.12 1.29 14.14
CA GLU A 144 -11.88 0.41 15.29
C GLU A 144 -10.53 -0.30 15.20
N LEU A 145 -10.08 -0.69 14.01
CA LEU A 145 -8.74 -1.25 13.79
C LEU A 145 -7.66 -0.26 14.20
N VAL A 146 -7.75 1.00 13.78
CA VAL A 146 -6.82 2.08 14.18
C VAL A 146 -6.78 2.23 15.70
N ALA A 147 -7.95 2.25 16.35
CA ALA A 147 -8.00 2.30 17.81
C ALA A 147 -7.33 1.08 18.46
N GLY A 148 -7.47 -0.11 17.86
CA GLY A 148 -6.76 -1.33 18.23
C GLY A 148 -5.25 -1.21 18.14
N LEU A 149 -4.75 -0.83 16.95
CA LEU A 149 -3.33 -0.70 16.67
C LEU A 149 -2.64 0.28 17.62
N LYS A 150 -3.27 1.43 17.93
CA LYS A 150 -2.72 2.41 18.87
C LYS A 150 -2.60 1.92 20.31
N ARG A 151 -3.30 0.84 20.70
CA ARG A 151 -3.12 0.19 22.02
C ARG A 151 -1.97 -0.81 22.02
N ILE A 152 -1.54 -1.28 20.84
CA ILE A 152 -0.50 -2.29 20.70
C ILE A 152 0.87 -1.64 20.69
N ALA A 153 1.07 -0.64 19.83
CA ALA A 153 2.34 0.07 19.69
C ALA A 153 2.16 1.44 19.05
N ASP A 154 3.24 2.22 19.03
CA ASP A 154 3.30 3.58 18.45
C ASP A 154 3.50 3.54 16.93
N PHE A 155 2.51 3.01 16.21
CA PHE A 155 2.53 2.95 14.75
C PHE A 155 2.26 4.32 14.12
N GLU A 156 2.99 4.63 13.04
CA GLU A 156 2.48 5.53 12.01
C GLU A 156 1.33 4.82 11.30
N ILE A 157 0.19 5.48 11.16
CA ILE A 157 -1.03 4.87 10.61
C ILE A 157 -1.57 5.73 9.47
N SER A 158 -1.68 5.12 8.29
CA SER A 158 -2.45 5.64 7.17
C SER A 158 -3.77 4.88 7.05
N VAL A 159 -4.79 5.53 6.47
CA VAL A 159 -6.11 4.94 6.23
C VAL A 159 -6.54 5.22 4.79
N GLY A 160 -7.47 4.42 4.25
CA GLY A 160 -8.07 4.69 2.95
C GLY A 160 -8.95 5.95 3.00
N ALA A 161 -9.04 6.65 1.87
CA ALA A 161 -9.94 7.78 1.69
C ALA A 161 -10.59 7.69 0.30
N TYR A 162 -11.88 8.02 0.22
CA TYR A 162 -12.68 7.91 -1.00
C TYR A 162 -13.17 9.29 -1.41
N PRO A 163 -12.55 9.95 -2.41
CA PRO A 163 -12.95 11.30 -2.83
C PRO A 163 -14.41 11.38 -3.31
N GLU A 164 -14.93 10.31 -3.91
CA GLU A 164 -16.28 10.26 -4.49
C GLU A 164 -17.33 9.59 -3.57
N VAL A 165 -16.93 9.07 -2.40
CA VAL A 165 -17.67 8.18 -1.46
C VAL A 165 -17.35 6.69 -1.59
N HIS A 166 -17.31 5.98 -0.46
CA HIS A 166 -17.19 4.52 -0.43
C HIS A 166 -18.49 3.87 -0.95
N PRO A 167 -18.45 2.83 -1.81
CA PRO A 167 -19.65 2.17 -2.35
C PRO A 167 -20.65 1.64 -1.31
N ASP A 168 -20.16 1.07 -0.21
CA ASP A 168 -20.99 0.59 0.91
C ASP A 168 -21.51 1.69 1.84
N SER A 169 -21.23 2.97 1.54
CA SER A 169 -21.67 4.08 2.38
C SER A 169 -23.13 4.44 2.14
N ALA A 170 -23.85 4.65 3.24
CA ALA A 170 -25.21 5.20 3.20
C ALA A 170 -25.25 6.70 2.85
N ALA A 171 -24.14 7.46 3.00
CA ALA A 171 -24.08 8.90 2.73
C ALA A 171 -22.63 9.43 2.64
N THR A 172 -22.42 10.55 1.95
CA THR A 172 -21.13 11.19 1.60
C THR A 172 -20.13 11.47 2.75
N ASN A 173 -20.47 11.29 4.02
CA ASN A 173 -19.65 11.66 5.19
C ASN A 173 -19.07 10.49 6.00
N SER A 174 -19.19 9.23 5.57
CA SER A 174 -18.66 8.11 6.35
C SER A 174 -17.21 7.78 5.98
N ALA A 175 -16.24 8.49 6.58
CA ALA A 175 -14.84 8.06 6.62
C ALA A 175 -14.64 6.71 7.36
N ALA A 176 -15.68 6.24 8.05
CA ALA A 176 -15.68 5.04 8.88
C ALA A 176 -15.73 3.71 8.10
N LEU A 177 -15.73 3.72 6.76
CA LEU A 177 -15.85 2.50 5.94
C LEU A 177 -14.60 2.14 5.13
N ALA A 178 -13.59 3.03 5.12
CA ALA A 178 -12.28 2.69 4.59
C ALA A 178 -11.61 1.58 5.40
#